data_AF-A0AA37RGT5-F1
#
_entry.id   AF-A0AA37RGT5-F1
#
_cell.length_a   1.000
_cell.length_b   1.000
_cell.length_c   1.000
_cell.angle_alpha   90.00
_cell.angle_beta   90.00
_cell.angle_gamma   90.00
#
_symmetry.space_group_name_H-M   'P 1'
#
loop_
_entity.id
_entity.type
_entity.pdbx_description
1 polymer ?
#
loop_
_entity_poly.entity_id
_entity_poly.type
_entity_poly.pdbx_seq_one_letter_code
_entity_poly.pdbx_strand_id
1 'polypeptide(L)' 'MHATPAPKVLTAAEREIHTRMEQQNMPPATPKDATKATEEQRELQSQLDDPTPDPEAPGGHQDRHEIADET' A
#
# COMPACT_ATOMS: atom_id res chain seq x y z
N MET A 1 -30.68 25.02 22.57
CA MET A 1 -29.83 24.27 23.52
C MET A 1 -29.40 23.00 22.82
N HIS A 2 -28.15 22.89 22.35
CA HIS A 2 -27.64 21.66 21.73
C HIS A 2 -27.06 20.76 22.82
N ALA A 3 -27.66 19.58 23.01
CA ALA A 3 -27.12 18.57 23.90
C ALA A 3 -25.95 17.85 23.22
N THR A 4 -24.77 17.88 23.84
CA THR A 4 -23.58 17.13 23.40
C THR A 4 -23.85 15.63 23.59
N PRO A 5 -23.62 14.77 22.57
CA PRO A 5 -23.80 13.34 22.75
C PRO A 5 -22.76 12.78 23.73
N ALA A 6 -23.21 11.90 24.64
CA ALA A 6 -22.35 11.21 25.59
C ALA A 6 -21.32 10.33 24.85
N PRO A 7 -20.07 10.23 25.34
CA PRO A 7 -19.06 9.38 24.72
C PRO A 7 -19.49 7.92 24.79
N LYS A 8 -19.56 7.25 23.64
CA LYS A 8 -19.83 5.82 23.58
C LYS A 8 -18.68 5.07 24.25
N VAL A 9 -18.97 4.41 25.37
CA VAL A 9 -18.02 3.51 26.04
C VAL A 9 -17.89 2.24 25.20
N LEU A 10 -16.77 2.12 24.49
CA LEU A 10 -16.41 0.90 23.75
C LEU A 10 -16.34 -0.28 24.70
N THR A 11 -17.01 -1.37 24.32
CA THR A 11 -17.00 -2.65 25.04
C THR A 11 -15.62 -3.30 24.97
N ALA A 12 -15.33 -4.24 25.87
CA ALA A 12 -14.03 -4.92 25.90
C ALA A 12 -13.69 -5.61 24.56
N ALA A 13 -14.69 -6.20 23.89
CA ALA A 13 -14.51 -6.85 22.58
C ALA A 13 -14.19 -5.84 21.47
N GLU A 14 -14.83 -4.67 21.46
CA GLU A 14 -14.57 -3.62 20.45
C GLU A 14 -13.19 -2.99 20.65
N ARG A 15 -12.73 -2.85 21.90
CA ARG A 15 -11.37 -2.39 22.21
C ARG A 15 -10.32 -3.41 21.73
N GLU A 16 -10.57 -4.70 21.89
CA GLU A 16 -9.65 -5.73 21.42
C GLU A 16 -9.52 -5.74 19.89
N ILE A 17 -10.63 -5.54 19.17
CA ILE A 17 -10.62 -5.40 17.71
C ILE A 17 -9.85 -4.13 17.30
N HIS A 18 -10.07 -3.00 18.00
CA HIS A 18 -9.37 -1.75 17.72
C HIS A 18 -7.86 -1.88 17.91
N THR A 19 -7.43 -2.46 19.03
CA THR A 19 -6.00 -2.71 19.30
C THR A 19 -5.38 -3.66 18.28
N ARG A 20 -6.09 -4.70 17.83
CA ARG A 20 -5.58 -5.59 16.77
C ARG A 20 -5.40 -4.86 15.44
N MET A 21 -6.38 -4.04 15.04
CA MET A 21 -6.28 -3.25 13.82
C MET A 21 -5.14 -2.23 13.89
N GLU A 22 -4.94 -1.58 15.03
CA GLU A 22 -3.79 -0.67 15.24
C GLU A 22 -2.45 -1.39 15.18
N GLN A 23 -2.34 -2.61 15.72
CA GLN A 23 -1.13 -3.43 15.63
C GLN A 23 -0.84 -3.89 14.19
N GLN A 24 -1.88 -4.20 13.41
CA GLN A 24 -1.73 -4.60 12.01
C GLN A 24 -1.38 -3.43 11.09
N ASN A 25 -1.81 -2.21 11.43
CA ASN A 25 -1.49 -1.01 10.66
C ASN A 25 -0.16 -0.37 11.06
N MET A 26 0.62 -1.01 11.94
CA MET A 26 1.98 -0.54 12.18
C MET A 26 2.81 -0.83 10.93
N PRO A 27 3.50 0.17 10.37
CA PRO A 27 4.42 -0.08 9.28
C PRO A 27 5.47 -1.10 9.72
N PRO A 28 5.95 -1.96 8.81
CA PRO A 28 7.00 -2.90 9.14
C PRO A 28 8.21 -2.15 9.72
N ALA A 29 8.96 -2.82 10.59
CA ALA A 29 10.14 -2.23 11.21
C ALA A 29 11.08 -1.65 10.15
N THR A 30 11.64 -0.47 10.44
CA THR A 30 12.58 0.19 9.53
C THR A 30 13.71 -0.78 9.19
N PRO A 31 14.01 -1.01 7.91
CA PRO A 31 15.04 -1.96 7.53
C PRO A 31 16.40 -1.50 8.07
N LYS A 32 17.23 -2.47 8.51
CA LYS A 32 18.60 -2.20 9.00
C LYS A 32 19.46 -1.48 7.96
N ASP A 33 19.16 -1.72 6.69
CA ASP A 33 19.80 -1.11 5.55
C ASP A 33 18.77 -0.97 4.41
N ALA A 34 18.28 0.25 4.19
CA ALA A 34 17.28 0.55 3.17
C ALA A 34 17.85 0.53 1.73
N THR A 35 19.17 0.35 1.56
CA THR A 35 19.79 0.22 0.23
C THR A 35 19.74 -1.21 -0.31
N LYS A 36 19.35 -2.18 0.53
CA LYS A 36 19.30 -3.60 0.20
C LYS A 36 17.86 -4.10 0.17
N ALA A 37 17.50 -4.73 -0.94
CA ALA A 37 16.28 -5.53 -1.01
C ALA A 37 16.38 -6.76 -0.08
N THR A 38 15.26 -7.15 0.51
CA THR A 38 15.14 -8.45 1.18
C THR A 38 15.20 -9.58 0.15
N GLU A 39 15.40 -10.82 0.60
CA GLU A 39 15.44 -11.97 -0.29
C GLU A 39 14.12 -12.17 -1.04
N GLU A 40 13.00 -12.06 -0.32
CA GLU A 40 11.65 -12.11 -0.91
C GLU A 40 11.43 -11.01 -1.95
N GLN A 41 11.88 -9.78 -1.67
CA GLN A 41 11.80 -8.68 -2.64
C GLN A 41 12.67 -8.94 -3.87
N ARG A 42 13.84 -9.57 -3.70
CA ARG A 42 14.74 -9.92 -4.81
C ARG A 42 14.11 -10.99 -5.71
N GLU A 43 13.49 -12.00 -5.11
CA GLU A 43 12.79 -13.05 -5.84
C GLU A 43 11.56 -12.50 -6.58
N LEU A 44 10.81 -11.60 -5.94
CA LEU A 44 9.71 -10.89 -6.59
C LEU A 44 10.19 -10.01 -7.75
N GLN A 45 11.27 -9.25 -7.55
CA GLN A 45 11.83 -8.41 -8.60
C GLN A 45 12.28 -9.25 -9.80
N SER A 46 12.89 -10.42 -9.55
CA SER A 46 13.27 -11.34 -10.63
C SER A 46 12.09 -11.87 -11.43
N GLN A 47 10.90 -11.96 -10.83
CA GLN A 47 9.67 -12.35 -11.54
C GLN A 47 9.08 -11.19 -12.33
N LEU A 48 9.25 -9.96 -11.85
CA LEU A 48 8.77 -8.74 -12.50
C LEU A 48 9.67 -8.27 -13.64
N ASP A 49 10.96 -8.59 -13.60
CA ASP A 49 11.93 -8.28 -14.67
C ASP A 49 11.75 -9.16 -15.92
N ASP A 50 10.57 -9.76 -16.12
CA ASP A 50 10.24 -10.51 -17.34
C ASP A 50 10.31 -9.57 -18.56
N PRO A 51 11.14 -9.89 -19.58
CA PRO A 51 11.29 -9.05 -20.76
C PRO A 51 10.07 -9.07 -21.68
N THR A 52 9.10 -9.94 -21.41
CA THR A 52 7.84 -10.00 -22.14
C THR A 52 6.99 -8.79 -21.76
N PRO A 53 6.60 -7.95 -22.72
CA PRO A 53 5.73 -6.82 -22.42
C PRO A 53 4.39 -7.36 -21.91
N ASP A 54 3.99 -6.93 -20.71
CA ASP A 54 2.64 -7.14 -20.23
C ASP A 54 1.69 -6.26 -21.06
N PRO A 55 0.80 -6.83 -21.89
CA PRO A 55 -0.10 -6.04 -22.73
C PRO A 55 -1.12 -5.23 -21.92
N GLU A 56 -1.37 -5.61 -20.67
CA GLU A 56 -2.22 -4.89 -19.71
C GLU A 56 -1.39 -3.95 -18.81
N ALA A 57 -0.10 -3.81 -19.06
CA ALA A 57 0.73 -2.86 -18.33
C ALA A 57 0.15 -1.45 -18.48
N PRO A 58 0.21 -0.63 -17.41
CA PRO A 58 -0.12 0.78 -17.53
C PRO A 58 0.80 1.43 -18.57
N GLY A 59 0.23 1.82 -19.71
CA GLY A 59 0.98 2.33 -20.87
C GLY A 59 1.04 1.40 -22.08
N GLY A 60 0.60 0.14 -21.97
CA GLY A 60 0.57 -0.82 -23.09
C GLY A 60 -0.35 -0.42 -24.24
N HIS A 61 -1.31 0.46 -23.99
CA HIS A 61 -2.21 1.03 -25.00
C HIS A 61 -1.90 2.49 -25.31
N GLN A 62 -0.85 3.09 -24.74
CA GLN A 62 -0.51 4.49 -24.97
C GLN A 62 0.46 4.60 -26.15
N ASP A 63 0.00 5.14 -27.27
CA ASP A 63 0.89 5.56 -28.36
C ASP A 63 1.47 6.96 -28.04
N ARG A 64 2.72 7.23 -28.42
CA ARG A 64 3.34 8.57 -28.28
C ARG A 64 2.49 9.66 -28.96
N HIS A 65 1.69 9.31 -29.95
CA HIS A 65 0.76 10.20 -30.65
C HIS A 65 -0.55 10.47 -29.90
N GLU A 66 -0.85 9.71 -28.85
CA GLU A 66 -2.04 9.88 -27.99
C GLU A 66 -1.76 10.70 -26.73
N ILE A 67 -0.49 10.97 -26.45
CA ILE A 67 -0.05 11.87 -25.39
C ILE A 67 0.02 13.27 -25.97
N ALA A 68 -0.77 14.20 -25.41
CA ALA A 68 -0.62 15.60 -25.79
C ALA A 68 0.78 16.09 -25.38
N ASP A 69 1.52 16.71 -26.31
CA ASP A 69 2.75 17.42 -25.97
C ASP A 69 2.38 18.54 -24.97
N GLU A 70 2.83 18.41 -23.73
CA GLU A 70 2.62 19.42 -22.68
C GLU A 70 3.43 20.68 -23.03
N THR A 71 2.76 21.86 -23.04
CA THR A 71 3.33 23.18 -23.35
C THR A 71 3.50 24.05 -22.12
#